data_AF-A0A7Z0A910-F1
#
_entry.id   AF-A0A7Z0A910-F1
#
_cell.length_a   1.000
_cell.length_b   1.000
_cell.length_c   1.000
_cell.angle_alpha   90.00
_cell.angle_beta   90.00
_cell.angle_gamma   90.00
#
_symmetry.space_group_name_H-M   'P 1'
#
loop_
_entity.id
_entity.type
_entity.pdbx_description
1 polymer ?
#
loop_
_entity_poly.entity_id
_entity_poly.type
_entity_poly.pdbx_seq_one_letter_code
_entity_poly.pdbx_strand_id
1 'polypeptide(L)'
;MRISKAILPVLGVLLAVSGCASHSDSDSTDSSPTNHQSQEAAETPDVTDAPRTNNSTGPSSHASDSRTHDKAAAPSKVTVRVGTKTTTVKPTDVYCSGRPGHVRHIIGKTDHGLPLIKAEGTHFVMAKTGHGRPYKSGNPSGIHYGKDRVVFKKTRLGPATLNGTMVCTSWED
;
A
#
# COMPACT_ATOMS: atom_id res chain seq x y z
N MET A 1 -3.89 51.00 -17.06
CA MET A 1 -2.62 50.99 -17.85
C MET A 1 -1.43 51.11 -16.90
N ARG A 2 -0.50 50.15 -16.94
CA ARG A 2 0.95 50.33 -16.73
C ARG A 2 1.61 49.04 -17.23
N ILE A 3 2.48 49.15 -18.22
CA ILE A 3 3.08 48.02 -18.94
C ILE A 3 4.54 47.94 -18.51
N SER A 4 4.95 46.81 -17.94
CA SER A 4 6.35 46.53 -17.64
C SER A 4 6.81 45.32 -18.46
N LYS A 5 7.33 45.59 -19.65
CA LYS A 5 8.10 44.59 -20.42
C LYS A 5 9.44 44.37 -19.72
N ALA A 6 9.79 43.12 -19.47
CA ALA A 6 11.16 42.71 -19.19
C ALA A 6 11.59 41.69 -20.25
N ILE A 7 12.77 41.89 -20.82
CA ILE A 7 13.29 41.14 -21.98
C ILE A 7 14.21 40.01 -21.48
N LEU A 8 14.18 38.87 -22.16
CA LEU A 8 15.03 37.70 -21.89
C LEU A 8 16.51 37.99 -22.10
N PRO A 9 17.37 37.16 -21.50
CA PRO A 9 18.43 36.53 -22.28
C PRO A 9 18.25 35.01 -22.35
N VAL A 10 18.39 34.48 -23.56
CA VAL A 10 18.58 33.04 -23.81
C VAL A 10 20.06 32.71 -23.60
N LEU A 11 20.36 31.79 -22.68
CA LEU A 11 21.63 31.06 -22.70
C LEU A 11 21.33 29.56 -22.72
N GLY A 12 21.69 28.90 -23.82
CA GLY A 12 21.74 27.45 -23.89
C GLY A 12 23.11 26.93 -23.44
N VAL A 13 23.14 25.74 -22.85
CA VAL A 13 24.36 24.96 -22.66
C VAL A 13 24.06 23.52 -23.07
N LEU A 14 24.65 23.07 -24.18
CA LEU A 14 24.79 21.64 -24.48
C LEU A 14 25.95 21.08 -23.65
N LEU A 15 25.75 19.96 -22.95
CA LEU A 15 26.85 19.09 -22.55
C LEU A 15 26.47 17.60 -22.60
N ALA A 16 27.13 16.91 -23.55
CA ALA A 16 27.53 15.50 -23.64
C ALA A 16 26.67 14.38 -22.99
N VAL A 17 26.29 13.42 -23.84
CA VAL A 17 25.99 12.04 -23.44
C VAL A 17 27.29 11.22 -23.49
N SER A 18 27.69 10.61 -22.38
CA SER A 18 28.70 9.54 -22.35
C SER A 18 28.02 8.21 -22.03
N GLY A 19 28.12 7.25 -22.96
CA GLY A 19 27.62 5.90 -22.75
C GLY A 19 28.67 5.02 -22.09
N CYS A 20 28.26 4.18 -21.13
CA CYS A 20 28.99 2.97 -20.76
C CYS A 20 28.19 1.77 -21.28
N ALA A 21 28.61 1.24 -22.42
CA ALA A 21 28.31 -0.14 -22.79
C ALA A 21 29.38 -1.03 -22.14
N SER A 22 28.96 -1.95 -21.28
CA SER A 22 29.79 -3.04 -20.78
C SER A 22 29.04 -4.34 -20.99
N HIS A 23 29.19 -4.90 -22.20
CA HIS A 23 29.06 -6.33 -22.40
C HIS A 23 30.34 -6.99 -21.91
N SER A 24 30.21 -8.09 -21.16
CA SER A 24 31.19 -9.17 -21.08
C SER A 24 30.44 -10.42 -20.63
N ASP A 25 30.81 -11.53 -21.24
CA ASP A 25 30.00 -12.74 -21.32
C ASP A 25 30.04 -13.63 -20.07
N SER A 26 29.04 -14.51 -20.03
CA SER A 26 29.10 -15.92 -19.61
C SER A 26 30.24 -16.38 -18.70
N ASP A 27 29.87 -16.94 -17.55
CA ASP A 27 30.45 -18.24 -17.19
C ASP A 27 29.38 -19.18 -16.64
N SER A 28 29.42 -20.42 -17.07
CA SER A 28 28.47 -21.48 -16.73
C SER A 28 29.14 -22.42 -15.74
N THR A 29 28.85 -22.28 -14.45
CA THR A 29 29.30 -23.25 -13.44
C THR A 29 28.15 -24.14 -12.98
N ASP A 30 27.94 -25.21 -13.74
CA ASP A 30 27.29 -26.41 -13.25
C ASP A 30 28.06 -26.95 -12.04
N SER A 31 27.34 -27.29 -10.97
CA SER A 31 27.88 -27.93 -9.76
C SER A 31 26.72 -28.48 -8.92
N SER A 32 26.17 -29.61 -9.36
CA SER A 32 25.58 -30.61 -8.46
C SER A 32 26.35 -31.91 -8.65
N PRO A 33 26.85 -32.53 -7.57
CA PRO A 33 26.13 -33.73 -7.14
C PRO A 33 26.03 -33.95 -5.62
N THR A 34 24.82 -34.34 -5.22
CA THR A 34 24.49 -35.59 -4.49
C THR A 34 25.20 -35.96 -3.17
N ASN A 35 24.38 -36.07 -2.12
CA ASN A 35 24.32 -37.19 -1.15
C ASN A 35 22.89 -37.16 -0.55
N HIS A 36 22.03 -38.20 -0.59
CA HIS A 36 22.12 -39.55 0.02
C HIS A 36 22.45 -39.45 1.54
N GLN A 37 21.72 -40.07 2.48
CA GLN A 37 20.86 -41.26 2.43
C GLN A 37 20.01 -41.38 3.74
N SER A 38 18.76 -41.89 3.67
CA SER A 38 18.00 -42.68 4.71
C SER A 38 17.92 -42.19 6.18
N GLN A 39 17.08 -42.66 7.12
CA GLN A 39 15.83 -43.46 7.21
C GLN A 39 15.18 -43.02 8.57
N GLU A 40 14.04 -43.46 9.10
CA GLU A 40 13.18 -44.65 8.89
C GLU A 40 11.69 -44.23 9.02
N ALA A 41 10.82 -45.08 9.60
CA ALA A 41 9.42 -44.79 9.93
C ALA A 41 9.07 -45.24 11.37
N ALA A 42 7.93 -44.78 11.90
CA ALA A 42 7.23 -45.43 13.01
C ALA A 42 5.71 -45.14 12.93
N GLU A 43 4.92 -46.19 12.72
CA GLU A 43 3.46 -46.18 12.89
C GLU A 43 3.09 -46.50 14.35
N THR A 44 1.90 -46.09 14.80
CA THR A 44 1.06 -46.89 15.72
C THR A 44 -0.37 -46.31 15.85
N PRO A 45 -1.42 -47.15 15.80
CA PRO A 45 -2.80 -46.75 16.11
C PRO A 45 -3.28 -47.23 17.50
N ASP A 46 -4.22 -46.51 18.12
CA ASP A 46 -5.40 -47.03 18.87
C ASP A 46 -6.26 -45.83 19.34
N VAL A 47 -7.51 -45.63 18.87
CA VAL A 47 -8.81 -46.14 19.39
C VAL A 47 -9.15 -45.72 20.84
N THR A 48 -10.22 -44.92 20.99
CA THR A 48 -11.26 -45.05 22.04
C THR A 48 -12.52 -44.30 21.60
N ASP A 49 -13.70 -44.87 21.86
CA ASP A 49 -15.02 -44.44 21.36
C ASP A 49 -15.97 -43.99 22.49
N ALA A 50 -16.95 -43.13 22.13
CA ALA A 50 -18.18 -42.80 22.86
C ALA A 50 -18.07 -42.02 24.22
N PRO A 51 -19.17 -41.38 24.72
CA PRO A 51 -20.53 -41.31 24.18
C PRO A 51 -21.11 -39.90 23.94
N ARG A 52 -22.29 -39.87 23.30
CA ARG A 52 -23.16 -38.70 23.11
C ARG A 52 -23.60 -38.05 24.43
N THR A 53 -23.67 -36.72 24.46
CA THR A 53 -24.69 -36.00 25.25
C THR A 53 -25.52 -35.11 24.35
N ASN A 54 -26.83 -35.37 24.36
CA ASN A 54 -27.85 -34.60 23.67
C ASN A 54 -28.34 -33.52 24.64
N ASN A 55 -28.25 -32.23 24.30
CA ASN A 55 -29.00 -31.21 25.02
C ASN A 55 -29.45 -30.07 24.11
N SER A 56 -30.69 -30.19 23.61
CA SER A 56 -31.41 -29.06 23.03
C SER A 56 -31.56 -27.94 24.06
N THR A 57 -31.04 -26.76 23.76
CA THR A 57 -31.50 -25.51 24.37
C THR A 57 -31.74 -24.54 23.23
N GLY A 58 -32.99 -24.06 23.13
CA GLY A 58 -33.54 -23.56 21.87
C GLY A 58 -32.89 -22.28 21.34
N PRO A 59 -33.15 -21.92 20.06
CA PRO A 59 -32.72 -20.65 19.51
C PRO A 59 -33.46 -19.52 20.21
N SER A 60 -32.79 -18.87 21.17
CA SER A 60 -33.20 -17.54 21.63
C SER A 60 -33.07 -16.59 20.45
N SER A 61 -34.21 -16.21 19.88
CA SER A 61 -34.31 -15.25 18.78
C SER A 61 -34.01 -13.83 19.29
N HIS A 62 -32.74 -13.60 19.64
CA HIS A 62 -32.18 -12.26 19.79
C HIS A 62 -32.17 -11.59 18.42
N ALA A 63 -33.27 -10.91 18.11
CA ALA A 63 -33.34 -9.91 17.07
C ALA A 63 -32.39 -8.75 17.45
N SER A 64 -31.11 -8.92 17.12
CA SER A 64 -30.11 -7.86 17.19
C SER A 64 -30.42 -6.82 16.12
N ASP A 65 -31.28 -5.86 16.46
CA ASP A 65 -31.58 -4.68 15.64
C ASP A 65 -30.37 -3.74 15.61
N SER A 66 -29.28 -4.20 14.99
CA SER A 66 -28.02 -3.47 14.82
C SER A 66 -28.12 -2.46 13.69
N ARG A 67 -29.12 -1.56 13.76
CA ARG A 67 -29.22 -0.35 12.91
C ARG A 67 -28.22 0.72 13.36
N THR A 68 -26.94 0.35 13.47
CA THR A 68 -25.85 1.29 13.75
C THR A 68 -25.47 2.09 12.50
N HIS A 69 -26.31 3.08 12.19
CA HIS A 69 -26.01 4.27 11.37
C HIS A 69 -24.96 4.09 10.26
N ASP A 70 -25.40 3.60 9.09
CA ASP A 70 -24.67 3.73 7.82
C ASP A 70 -24.64 5.19 7.34
N LYS A 71 -23.93 6.05 8.09
CA LYS A 71 -23.53 7.36 7.60
C LYS A 71 -22.37 7.12 6.63
N ALA A 72 -22.72 6.93 5.35
CA ALA A 72 -21.80 6.62 4.26
C ALA A 72 -20.47 7.37 4.43
N ALA A 73 -19.38 6.61 4.58
CA ALA A 73 -18.08 7.19 4.87
C ALA A 73 -17.66 8.14 3.73
N ALA A 74 -17.12 9.31 4.08
CA ALA A 74 -16.68 10.28 3.08
C ALA A 74 -15.61 9.65 2.16
N PRO A 75 -15.73 9.79 0.83
CA PRO A 75 -14.88 9.07 -0.11
C PRO A 75 -13.41 9.51 -0.02
N SER A 76 -12.52 8.57 -0.33
CA SER A 76 -11.07 8.77 -0.31
C SER A 76 -10.64 9.91 -1.23
N LYS A 77 -9.81 10.82 -0.71
CA LYS A 77 -9.26 11.97 -1.44
C LYS A 77 -7.91 12.37 -0.85
N VAL A 78 -6.87 12.31 -1.66
CA VAL A 78 -5.50 12.71 -1.29
C VAL A 78 -4.94 13.65 -2.35
N THR A 79 -4.35 14.77 -1.95
CA THR A 79 -3.59 15.65 -2.84
C THR A 79 -2.11 15.34 -2.75
N VAL A 80 -1.45 15.27 -3.91
CA VAL A 80 -0.01 15.14 -4.07
C VAL A 80 0.50 16.47 -4.62
N ARG A 81 1.31 17.20 -3.85
CA ARG A 81 1.90 18.47 -4.27
C ARG A 81 3.40 18.31 -4.53
N VAL A 82 3.88 18.79 -5.67
CA VAL A 82 5.29 18.80 -6.10
C VAL A 82 5.61 20.21 -6.61
N GLY A 83 6.43 20.95 -5.85
CA GLY A 83 6.64 22.38 -6.10
C GLY A 83 5.31 23.16 -6.08
N THR A 84 5.00 23.83 -7.18
CA THR A 84 3.73 24.56 -7.39
C THR A 84 2.59 23.68 -7.91
N LYS A 85 2.88 22.50 -8.48
CA LYS A 85 1.86 21.62 -9.06
C LYS A 85 1.18 20.79 -7.97
N THR A 86 -0.15 20.73 -8.01
CA THR A 86 -0.96 19.87 -7.13
C THR A 86 -1.82 18.94 -7.97
N THR A 87 -1.70 17.63 -7.74
CA THR A 87 -2.55 16.59 -8.34
C THR A 87 -3.52 16.08 -7.27
N THR A 88 -4.82 16.02 -7.57
CA THR A 88 -5.80 15.34 -6.70
C THR A 88 -5.94 13.89 -7.14
N VAL A 89 -5.77 12.97 -6.19
CA VAL A 89 -6.02 11.54 -6.33
C VAL A 89 -7.30 11.22 -5.55
N LYS A 90 -8.23 10.48 -6.17
CA LYS A 90 -9.45 9.97 -5.55
C LYS A 90 -9.43 8.45 -5.64
N PRO A 91 -8.79 7.72 -4.71
CA PRO A 91 -8.79 6.27 -4.73
C PRO A 91 -10.21 5.73 -4.69
N THR A 92 -10.53 4.79 -5.56
CA THR A 92 -11.80 4.05 -5.60
C THR A 92 -11.64 2.74 -4.85
N ASP A 93 -10.55 2.02 -5.10
CA ASP A 93 -10.16 0.82 -4.37
C ASP A 93 -9.12 1.16 -3.29
N VAL A 94 -9.40 0.82 -2.03
CA VAL A 94 -8.49 1.03 -0.90
C VAL A 94 -8.42 -0.25 -0.08
N TYR A 95 -7.35 -1.01 -0.33
CA TYR A 95 -7.04 -2.24 0.38
C TYR A 95 -6.31 -1.90 1.68
N CYS A 96 -6.82 -2.39 2.80
CA CYS A 96 -6.20 -2.27 4.11
C CYS A 96 -5.83 -3.64 4.65
N SER A 97 -4.72 -3.75 5.39
CA SER A 97 -4.38 -4.98 6.10
C SER A 97 -3.81 -4.75 7.49
N GLY A 98 -3.90 -5.79 8.32
CA GLY A 98 -3.63 -5.75 9.76
C GLY A 98 -4.79 -6.32 10.56
N ARG A 99 -4.72 -6.28 11.90
CA ARG A 99 -5.84 -6.75 12.74
C ARG A 99 -7.08 -5.87 12.49
N PRO A 100 -8.30 -6.43 12.38
CA PRO A 100 -9.52 -5.64 12.19
C PRO A 100 -9.62 -4.44 13.13
N GLY A 101 -9.73 -3.25 12.55
CA GLY A 101 -9.73 -1.98 13.29
C GLY A 101 -8.37 -1.39 13.64
N HIS A 102 -7.27 -1.98 13.16
CA HIS A 102 -5.90 -1.49 13.29
C HIS A 102 -5.16 -1.62 11.95
N VAL A 103 -5.41 -0.67 11.04
CA VAL A 103 -4.73 -0.61 9.74
C VAL A 103 -3.22 -0.54 9.96
N ARG A 104 -2.48 -1.51 9.41
CA ARG A 104 -1.01 -1.50 9.36
C ARG A 104 -0.54 -1.05 7.99
N HIS A 105 -1.04 -1.67 6.93
CA HIS A 105 -0.75 -1.30 5.55
C HIS A 105 -2.03 -0.79 4.88
N ILE A 106 -1.87 0.16 3.96
CA ILE A 106 -2.95 0.68 3.12
C ILE A 106 -2.45 0.91 1.69
N ILE A 107 -3.27 0.52 0.71
CA ILE A 107 -2.98 0.66 -0.73
C ILE A 107 -4.23 1.25 -1.41
N GLY A 108 -4.18 2.53 -1.77
CA GLY A 108 -5.20 3.20 -2.56
C GLY A 108 -4.86 3.21 -4.05
N LYS A 109 -5.77 2.72 -4.88
CA LYS A 109 -5.71 2.71 -6.35
C LYS A 109 -6.93 3.44 -6.93
N THR A 110 -6.85 3.78 -8.19
CA THR A 110 -8.00 4.11 -9.04
C THR A 110 -8.23 2.98 -10.04
N ASP A 111 -9.43 2.88 -10.62
CA ASP A 111 -9.88 1.82 -11.54
C ASP A 111 -8.87 1.48 -12.66
N HIS A 112 -8.10 2.48 -13.14
CA HIS A 112 -7.08 2.32 -14.17
C HIS A 112 -5.65 2.05 -13.64
N GLY A 113 -5.52 1.55 -12.40
CA GLY A 113 -4.27 1.12 -11.76
C GLY A 113 -3.32 2.24 -11.28
N LEU A 114 -3.35 3.41 -11.93
CA LEU A 114 -2.66 4.64 -11.48
C LEU A 114 -3.63 5.83 -11.55
N PRO A 115 -3.57 6.78 -10.60
CA PRO A 115 -2.61 6.92 -9.49
C PRO A 115 -2.67 5.85 -8.39
N LEU A 116 -1.51 5.56 -7.80
CA LEU A 116 -1.30 4.62 -6.69
C LEU A 116 -0.71 5.34 -5.48
N ILE A 117 -1.27 5.11 -4.29
CA ILE A 117 -0.75 5.57 -3.00
C ILE A 117 -0.65 4.36 -2.08
N LYS A 118 0.51 4.17 -1.43
CA LYS A 118 0.74 3.07 -0.48
C LYS A 118 1.38 3.61 0.79
N ALA A 119 0.99 3.12 1.97
CA ALA A 119 1.64 3.43 3.23
C ALA A 119 1.66 2.19 4.16
N GLU A 120 2.75 2.04 4.92
CA GLU A 120 3.02 0.91 5.84
C GLU A 120 3.51 1.48 7.18
N GLY A 121 2.60 1.60 8.15
CA GLY A 121 2.84 2.21 9.45
C GLY A 121 3.64 3.52 9.36
N THR A 122 4.69 3.60 10.17
CA THR A 122 5.70 4.67 10.17
C THR A 122 6.95 4.32 9.35
N HIS A 123 6.98 3.18 8.67
CA HIS A 123 8.16 2.64 7.99
C HIS A 123 8.24 3.02 6.52
N PHE A 124 7.10 3.12 5.83
CA PHE A 124 7.12 3.39 4.40
C PHE A 124 5.87 4.11 3.92
N VAL A 125 6.06 4.93 2.88
CA VAL A 125 4.97 5.52 2.11
C VAL A 125 5.46 5.86 0.71
N MET A 126 4.58 5.75 -0.28
CA MET A 126 4.82 6.22 -1.63
C MET A 126 3.57 6.73 -2.33
N ALA A 127 3.78 7.56 -3.35
CA ALA A 127 2.76 7.99 -4.29
C ALA A 127 3.31 7.99 -5.72
N LYS A 128 2.55 7.42 -6.66
CA LYS A 128 2.83 7.42 -8.10
C LYS A 128 1.61 7.99 -8.83
N THR A 129 1.76 9.16 -9.45
CA THR A 129 0.66 9.91 -10.08
C THR A 129 0.68 9.87 -11.62
N GLY A 130 1.32 8.86 -12.21
CA GLY A 130 1.52 8.71 -13.65
C GLY A 130 2.70 7.77 -13.96
N HIS A 131 3.20 7.77 -15.19
CA HIS A 131 4.23 6.80 -15.64
C HIS A 131 5.63 7.00 -15.01
N GLY A 132 5.91 8.16 -14.40
CA GLY A 132 7.20 8.46 -13.77
C GLY A 132 7.53 7.60 -12.54
N ARG A 133 8.74 7.81 -11.99
CA ARG A 133 9.17 7.15 -10.74
C ARG A 133 8.26 7.57 -9.57
N PRO A 134 7.91 6.65 -8.64
CA PRO A 134 7.18 7.01 -7.43
C PRO A 134 7.98 7.97 -6.54
N TYR A 135 7.28 8.90 -5.90
CA TYR A 135 7.79 9.61 -4.73
C TYR A 135 7.71 8.67 -3.52
N LYS A 136 8.75 8.61 -2.69
CA LYS A 136 8.85 7.67 -1.56
C LYS A 136 9.38 8.35 -0.29
N SER A 137 9.10 7.77 0.87
CA SER A 137 9.81 8.00 2.13
C SER A 137 9.89 6.71 2.94
N GLY A 138 11.05 6.42 3.52
CA GLY A 138 11.31 5.26 4.38
C GLY A 138 11.26 5.54 5.89
N ASN A 139 10.83 6.75 6.28
CA ASN A 139 10.52 7.13 7.67
C ASN A 139 9.55 8.34 7.63
N PRO A 140 8.31 8.17 7.15
CA PRO A 140 7.35 9.27 7.06
C PRO A 140 6.86 9.81 8.41
N SER A 141 6.59 11.11 8.43
CA SER A 141 5.85 11.80 9.48
C SER A 141 4.49 12.31 8.99
N GLY A 142 3.60 12.63 9.93
CA GLY A 142 2.28 13.19 9.63
C GLY A 142 1.26 12.19 9.06
N ILE A 143 1.51 10.89 9.16
CA ILE A 143 0.54 9.84 8.84
C ILE A 143 -0.17 9.42 10.14
N HIS A 144 -1.49 9.35 10.12
CA HIS A 144 -2.30 8.86 11.25
C HIS A 144 -3.16 7.69 10.79
N TYR A 145 -2.95 6.53 11.39
CA TYR A 145 -3.73 5.32 11.16
C TYR A 145 -4.93 5.29 12.13
N GLY A 146 -6.12 5.01 11.59
CA GLY A 146 -7.35 4.84 12.34
C GLY A 146 -7.94 3.44 12.16
N LYS A 147 -9.21 3.27 12.56
CA LYS A 147 -9.90 1.97 12.49
C LYS A 147 -10.08 1.46 11.05
N ASP A 148 -10.47 2.38 10.17
CA ASP A 148 -10.99 2.15 8.82
C ASP A 148 -10.35 3.10 7.80
N ARG A 149 -9.28 3.83 8.18
CA ARG A 149 -8.74 4.94 7.40
C ARG A 149 -7.31 5.30 7.75
N VAL A 150 -6.65 6.00 6.84
CA VAL A 150 -5.36 6.67 7.06
C VAL A 150 -5.44 8.12 6.62
N VAL A 151 -5.01 9.03 7.49
CA VAL A 151 -5.00 10.48 7.26
C VAL A 151 -3.57 10.97 7.09
N PHE A 152 -3.30 11.66 5.99
CA PHE A 152 -2.03 12.30 5.66
C PHE A 152 -2.11 13.80 5.97
N LYS A 153 -1.20 14.29 6.81
CA LYS A 153 -1.07 15.71 7.18
C LYS A 153 0.34 16.18 6.87
N LYS A 154 0.53 16.84 5.73
CA LYS A 154 1.81 17.37 5.23
C LYS A 154 2.94 16.31 5.16
N THR A 155 2.58 15.04 4.94
CA THR A 155 3.53 13.92 4.85
C THR A 155 4.49 14.10 3.68
N ARG A 156 5.80 14.08 3.93
CA ARG A 156 6.84 14.32 2.91
C ARG A 156 7.30 13.03 2.24
N LEU A 157 7.44 13.09 0.91
CA LEU A 157 7.92 12.01 0.03
C LEU A 157 9.05 12.55 -0.87
N GLY A 158 10.21 12.84 -0.29
CA GLY A 158 11.26 13.62 -0.97
C GLY A 158 10.71 15.01 -1.40
N PRO A 159 10.68 15.34 -2.70
CA PRO A 159 10.17 16.64 -3.18
C PRO A 159 8.63 16.76 -3.17
N ALA A 160 7.89 15.67 -2.90
CA ALA A 160 6.43 15.68 -2.87
C ALA A 160 5.87 15.77 -1.44
N THR A 161 4.63 16.27 -1.32
CA THR A 161 3.87 16.31 -0.05
C THR A 161 2.46 15.74 -0.25
N LEU A 162 2.03 14.82 0.64
CA LEU A 162 0.65 14.31 0.71
C LEU A 162 -0.19 15.07 1.74
N ASN A 163 -1.46 15.30 1.41
CA ASN A 163 -2.50 15.70 2.36
C ASN A 163 -3.84 15.05 2.00
N GLY A 164 -4.62 14.60 2.98
CA GLY A 164 -5.96 14.06 2.76
C GLY A 164 -6.20 12.74 3.48
N THR A 165 -7.17 11.96 3.03
CA THR A 165 -7.60 10.72 3.69
C THR A 165 -7.81 9.61 2.67
N MET A 166 -7.40 8.40 3.01
CA MET A 166 -7.86 7.16 2.38
C MET A 166 -8.70 6.39 3.41
N VAL A 167 -9.89 5.92 3.00
CA VAL A 167 -10.81 5.08 3.78
C VAL A 167 -10.82 3.71 3.14
N CYS A 168 -10.68 2.65 3.93
CA CYS A 168 -10.65 1.26 3.47
C CYS A 168 -11.96 0.89 2.77
N THR A 169 -11.87 0.25 1.61
CA THR A 169 -13.01 -0.35 0.90
C THR A 169 -12.97 -1.88 0.92
N SER A 170 -11.80 -2.47 1.18
CA SER A 170 -11.60 -3.89 1.42
C SER A 170 -10.56 -4.12 2.54
N TRP A 171 -10.55 -5.34 3.08
CA TRP A 171 -9.62 -5.77 4.12
C TRP A 171 -8.97 -7.10 3.73
N GLU A 172 -7.66 -7.20 3.96
CA GLU A 172 -6.86 -8.44 3.84
C GLU A 172 -6.27 -8.73 5.24
N ASP A 173 -6.43 -9.95 5.74
CA ASP A 173 -5.93 -10.39 7.06
C ASP A 173 -4.51 -11.01 6.96
#